data_AF-A0A957NPF0-F1
#
_entry.id   AF-A0A957NPF0-F1
#
_cell.length_a   1.000
_cell.length_b   1.000
_cell.length_c   1.000
_cell.angle_alpha   90.00
_cell.angle_beta   90.00
_cell.angle_gamma   90.00
#
_symmetry.space_group_name_H-M   'P 1'
#
loop_
_entity.id
_entity.type
_entity.pdbx_description
1 polymer ?
#
loop_
_entity_poly.entity_id
_entity_poly.type
_entity_poly.pdbx_seq_one_letter_code
_entity_poly.pdbx_strand_id
1 'polypeptide(L)'
;MKVFSGGIATETNTFSPMPTGMADFDIVRAESIPAEGISPAIDHFHKRTVERGWDFIFSLYANAQPAGNTTRAAYESLRDELLERLRAALPVDIVLLNLHGAMVADGYDDCETDMINRVRALVGPETKIGVELDLHCDVTQEMITQADAIVIYKEYPHIDVVNRADDLFTLIADAAEGQTQPTMALYDCKMIGLFATPFEPMRGLVDEMLAMEGQDGILSVSLAHCFPWSDVPSCGATALAITDGDPAKAAAVAAELGQ
;
A
#
# COMPACT_ATOMS: atom_id res chain seq x y z
N MET A 1 -11.10 -10.79 15.71
CA MET A 1 -11.20 -9.45 15.10
C MET A 1 -11.88 -9.58 13.76
N LYS A 2 -12.42 -8.49 13.23
CA LYS A 2 -13.05 -8.41 11.92
C LYS A 2 -12.17 -7.58 10.98
N VAL A 3 -11.65 -8.23 9.95
CA VAL A 3 -10.69 -7.70 8.99
C VAL A 3 -11.40 -7.45 7.68
N PHE A 4 -11.36 -6.21 7.19
CA PHE A 4 -11.86 -5.85 5.86
C PHE A 4 -10.69 -5.71 4.88
N SER A 5 -10.85 -6.18 3.65
CA SER A 5 -9.83 -6.00 2.61
C SER A 5 -10.42 -5.76 1.22
N GLY A 6 -9.66 -5.03 0.41
CA GLY A 6 -9.96 -4.70 -0.97
C GLY A 6 -8.87 -3.82 -1.57
N GLY A 7 -9.04 -3.46 -2.84
CA GLY A 7 -8.04 -2.64 -3.51
C GLY A 7 -8.40 -2.22 -4.93
N ILE A 8 -7.72 -1.17 -5.39
CA ILE A 8 -7.73 -0.75 -6.79
C ILE A 8 -6.26 -0.49 -7.13
N ALA A 9 -5.75 -1.16 -8.14
CA ALA A 9 -4.34 -1.13 -8.51
C ALA A 9 -4.19 -0.86 -10.01
N THR A 10 -3.45 0.20 -10.33
CA THR A 10 -2.93 0.45 -11.67
C THR A 10 -1.80 1.47 -11.56
N GLU A 11 -0.91 1.44 -12.54
CA GLU A 11 0.22 2.36 -12.66
C GLU A 11 -0.09 3.36 -13.78
N THR A 12 0.03 4.66 -13.51
CA THR A 12 -0.40 5.68 -14.47
C THR A 12 0.76 6.46 -15.07
N ASN A 13 0.94 6.33 -16.38
CA ASN A 13 1.78 7.21 -17.18
C ASN A 13 0.99 8.44 -17.63
N THR A 14 1.18 9.57 -16.97
CA THR A 14 0.42 10.81 -17.24
C THR A 14 0.73 11.42 -18.60
N PHE A 15 1.77 10.95 -19.28
CA PHE A 15 2.11 11.35 -20.65
C PHE A 15 1.48 10.45 -21.72
N SER A 16 0.88 9.32 -21.32
CA SER A 16 0.24 8.40 -22.25
C SER A 16 -1.13 8.94 -22.71
N PRO A 17 -1.41 8.95 -24.02
CA PRO A 17 -2.70 9.39 -24.55
C PRO A 17 -3.80 8.31 -24.47
N MET A 18 -3.49 7.13 -23.91
CA MET A 18 -4.42 6.01 -23.82
C MET A 18 -4.98 5.91 -22.40
N PRO A 19 -6.17 6.47 -22.11
CA PRO A 19 -6.72 6.46 -20.76
C PRO A 19 -7.11 5.05 -20.31
N THR A 20 -7.03 4.79 -19.01
CA THR A 20 -7.52 3.55 -18.38
C THR A 20 -9.00 3.70 -18.05
N GLY A 21 -9.86 3.03 -18.82
CA GLY A 21 -11.30 2.97 -18.61
C GLY A 21 -11.73 1.77 -17.76
N MET A 22 -13.01 1.72 -17.41
CA MET A 22 -13.60 0.60 -16.64
C MET A 22 -13.38 -0.77 -17.31
N ALA A 23 -13.34 -0.82 -18.65
CA ALA A 23 -13.15 -2.06 -19.39
C ALA A 23 -11.72 -2.61 -19.33
N ASP A 24 -10.76 -1.80 -18.89
CA ASP A 24 -9.35 -2.19 -18.77
C ASP A 24 -9.03 -2.82 -17.40
N PHE A 25 -9.97 -2.73 -16.44
CA PHE A 25 -9.84 -3.35 -15.13
C PHE A 25 -10.36 -4.79 -15.14
N ASP A 26 -9.52 -5.72 -14.71
CA ASP A 26 -9.94 -7.03 -14.23
C ASP A 26 -10.46 -6.88 -12.80
N ILE A 27 -11.77 -7.09 -12.61
CA ILE A 27 -12.44 -6.83 -11.33
C ILE A 27 -12.92 -8.14 -10.71
N VAL A 28 -12.33 -8.48 -9.57
CA VAL A 28 -12.78 -9.57 -8.70
C VAL A 28 -13.67 -8.99 -7.60
N ARG A 29 -14.85 -9.56 -7.41
CA ARG A 29 -15.80 -9.20 -6.34
C ARG A 29 -16.02 -10.38 -5.41
N ALA A 30 -16.43 -10.10 -4.17
CA ALA A 30 -16.70 -11.13 -3.17
C ALA A 30 -17.69 -12.21 -3.62
N GLU A 31 -18.63 -11.87 -4.50
CA GLU A 31 -19.62 -12.83 -5.02
C GLU A 31 -19.06 -13.77 -6.11
N SER A 32 -17.88 -13.48 -6.64
CA SER A 32 -17.33 -14.15 -7.83
C SER A 32 -15.80 -14.25 -7.80
N ILE A 33 -15.25 -14.78 -6.71
CA ILE A 33 -13.81 -15.05 -6.59
C ILE A 33 -13.44 -16.24 -7.51
N PRO A 34 -12.47 -16.09 -8.43
CA PRO A 34 -12.06 -17.16 -9.34
C PRO A 34 -11.20 -18.21 -8.61
N ALA A 35 -10.92 -19.33 -9.27
CA ALA A 35 -10.15 -20.43 -8.67
C ALA A 35 -8.69 -20.06 -8.42
N GLU A 36 -8.16 -19.13 -9.22
CA GLU A 36 -6.81 -18.61 -9.18
C GLU A 36 -6.57 -17.65 -7.99
N GLY A 37 -7.63 -17.19 -7.33
CA GLY A 37 -7.54 -16.25 -6.20
C GLY A 37 -7.89 -14.80 -6.57
N ILE A 38 -7.69 -13.88 -5.63
CA ILE A 38 -8.03 -12.45 -5.79
C ILE A 38 -6.80 -11.66 -6.23
N SER A 39 -5.78 -11.66 -5.37
CA SER A 39 -4.45 -11.12 -5.58
C SER A 39 -3.53 -11.82 -4.57
N PRO A 40 -2.23 -11.98 -4.85
CA PRO A 40 -1.32 -12.67 -3.92
C PRO A 40 -1.36 -12.11 -2.50
N ALA A 41 -1.52 -10.80 -2.36
CA ALA A 41 -1.61 -10.12 -1.08
C ALA A 41 -2.94 -10.35 -0.36
N ILE A 42 -4.07 -10.16 -1.04
CA ILE A 42 -5.40 -10.30 -0.43
C ILE A 42 -5.66 -11.76 -0.05
N ASP A 43 -5.23 -12.71 -0.88
CA ASP A 43 -5.32 -14.14 -0.57
C ASP A 43 -4.48 -14.49 0.67
N HIS A 44 -3.32 -13.83 0.83
CA HIS A 44 -2.48 -13.99 2.00
C HIS A 44 -3.09 -13.36 3.26
N PHE A 45 -3.66 -12.16 3.16
CA PHE A 45 -4.41 -11.54 4.25
C PHE A 45 -5.59 -12.41 4.70
N HIS A 46 -6.34 -12.98 3.75
CA HIS A 46 -7.43 -13.90 4.03
C HIS A 46 -6.92 -15.12 4.82
N LYS A 47 -5.88 -15.79 4.31
CA LYS A 47 -5.27 -16.94 4.97
C LYS A 47 -4.85 -16.61 6.41
N ARG A 48 -4.06 -15.55 6.60
CA ARG A 48 -3.57 -15.12 7.92
C ARG A 48 -4.69 -14.72 8.87
N THR A 49 -5.76 -14.12 8.36
CA THR A 49 -6.96 -13.78 9.15
C THR A 49 -7.64 -15.05 9.67
N VAL A 50 -7.86 -16.04 8.79
CA VAL A 50 -8.53 -17.31 9.16
C VAL A 50 -7.66 -18.14 10.13
N GLU A 51 -6.34 -18.17 9.93
CA GLU A 51 -5.40 -18.86 10.84
C GLU A 51 -5.46 -18.30 12.28
N ARG A 52 -5.76 -17.00 12.44
CA ARG A 52 -6.00 -16.37 13.75
C ARG A 52 -7.43 -16.56 14.29
N GLY A 53 -8.31 -17.23 13.54
CA GLY A 53 -9.73 -17.39 13.90
C GLY A 53 -10.51 -16.06 13.85
N TRP A 54 -10.07 -15.14 13.00
CA TRP A 54 -10.72 -13.84 12.77
C TRP A 54 -11.67 -13.89 11.57
N ASP A 55 -12.58 -12.91 11.50
CA ASP A 55 -13.56 -12.80 10.41
C ASP A 55 -12.96 -11.98 9.27
N PHE A 56 -12.82 -12.59 8.09
CA PHE A 56 -12.35 -11.89 6.89
C PHE A 56 -13.53 -11.44 6.01
N ILE A 57 -13.53 -10.16 5.64
CA ILE A 57 -14.52 -9.57 4.74
C ILE A 57 -13.79 -8.99 3.55
N PHE A 58 -14.03 -9.58 2.39
CA PHE A 58 -13.54 -9.07 1.13
C PHE A 58 -14.57 -8.17 0.46
N SER A 59 -14.08 -7.09 -0.15
CA SER A 59 -14.87 -6.16 -0.96
C SER A 59 -14.74 -6.49 -2.45
N LEU A 60 -13.85 -5.77 -3.12
CA LEU A 60 -13.43 -5.98 -4.49
C LEU A 60 -11.93 -5.76 -4.59
N TYR A 61 -11.34 -6.34 -5.64
CA TYR A 61 -10.02 -6.00 -6.12
C TYR A 61 -10.12 -5.71 -7.61
N ALA A 62 -9.70 -4.53 -8.03
CA ALA A 62 -9.69 -4.13 -9.42
C ALA A 62 -8.27 -3.82 -9.86
N ASN A 63 -7.76 -4.55 -10.85
CA ASN A 63 -6.41 -4.37 -11.35
C ASN A 63 -6.42 -4.07 -12.85
N ALA A 64 -5.69 -3.05 -13.29
CA ALA A 64 -5.50 -2.72 -14.70
C ALA A 64 -4.00 -2.63 -15.03
N GLN A 65 -3.63 -3.08 -16.22
CA GLN A 65 -2.26 -2.96 -16.72
C GLN A 65 -1.85 -1.48 -16.85
N PRO A 66 -0.54 -1.16 -16.73
CA PRO A 66 -0.07 0.23 -16.84
C PRO A 66 -0.48 0.89 -18.16
N ALA A 67 -1.08 2.07 -18.08
CA ALA A 67 -1.51 2.87 -19.22
C ALA A 67 -1.57 4.37 -18.86
N GLY A 68 -2.39 5.17 -19.54
CA GLY A 68 -2.59 6.58 -19.24
C GLY A 68 -3.57 6.83 -18.10
N ASN A 69 -3.95 8.10 -17.90
CA ASN A 69 -4.81 8.50 -16.79
C ASN A 69 -6.06 7.63 -16.67
N THR A 70 -6.34 7.20 -15.44
CA THR A 70 -7.59 6.51 -15.13
C THR A 70 -8.75 7.49 -15.30
N THR A 71 -9.76 7.10 -16.08
CA THR A 71 -10.93 7.96 -16.26
C THR A 71 -11.59 8.20 -14.91
N ARG A 72 -12.05 9.44 -14.64
CA ARG A 72 -12.76 9.79 -13.39
C ARG A 72 -13.87 8.80 -13.08
N ALA A 73 -14.67 8.46 -14.09
CA ALA A 73 -15.80 7.56 -13.94
C ALA A 73 -15.37 6.15 -13.50
N ALA A 74 -14.25 5.63 -13.99
CA ALA A 74 -13.76 4.32 -13.58
C ALA A 74 -13.28 4.34 -12.12
N TYR A 75 -12.42 5.31 -11.78
CA TYR A 75 -11.90 5.46 -10.42
C TYR A 75 -13.03 5.68 -9.40
N GLU A 76 -13.89 6.68 -9.61
CA GLU A 76 -14.97 6.99 -8.65
C GLU A 76 -15.95 5.82 -8.49
N SER A 77 -16.28 5.10 -9.57
CA SER A 77 -17.18 3.93 -9.48
C SER A 77 -16.57 2.81 -8.63
N LEU A 78 -15.30 2.45 -8.88
CA LEU A 78 -14.61 1.40 -8.14
C LEU A 78 -14.36 1.80 -6.68
N ARG A 79 -13.95 3.05 -6.46
CA ARG A 79 -13.73 3.63 -5.13
C ARG A 79 -15.02 3.61 -4.32
N ASP A 80 -16.09 4.12 -4.89
CA ASP A 80 -17.36 4.25 -4.18
C ASP A 80 -17.97 2.86 -3.91
N GLU A 81 -17.84 1.90 -4.84
CA GLU A 81 -18.24 0.49 -4.58
C GLU A 81 -17.46 -0.11 -3.40
N LEU A 82 -16.13 0.09 -3.34
CA LEU A 82 -15.30 -0.39 -2.25
C LEU A 82 -15.72 0.21 -0.91
N LEU A 83 -15.94 1.53 -0.87
CA LEU A 83 -16.32 2.27 0.34
C LEU A 83 -17.74 1.95 0.81
N GLU A 84 -18.68 1.70 -0.10
CA GLU A 84 -20.04 1.26 0.23
C GLU A 84 -20.02 -0.13 0.89
N ARG A 85 -19.21 -1.06 0.36
CA ARG A 85 -19.01 -2.38 0.96
C ARG A 85 -18.34 -2.28 2.34
N LEU A 86 -17.34 -1.41 2.51
CA LEU A 86 -16.76 -1.13 3.82
C LEU A 86 -17.82 -0.61 4.80
N ARG A 87 -18.63 0.36 4.38
CA ARG A 87 -19.71 0.93 5.21
C ARG A 87 -20.71 -0.14 5.65
N ALA A 88 -21.09 -1.06 4.76
CA ALA A 88 -21.98 -2.17 5.08
C ALA A 88 -21.33 -3.20 6.02
N ALA A 89 -19.99 -3.32 5.99
CA ALA A 89 -19.22 -4.20 6.85
C ALA A 89 -18.94 -3.61 8.24
N LEU A 90 -19.21 -2.33 8.52
CA LEU A 90 -18.92 -1.73 9.82
C LEU A 90 -19.70 -2.38 10.99
N PRO A 91 -19.16 -2.38 12.22
CA PRO A 91 -17.77 -2.00 12.56
C PRO A 91 -16.77 -3.06 12.09
N VAL A 92 -15.51 -2.65 11.89
CA VAL A 92 -14.36 -3.52 11.59
C VAL A 92 -13.17 -3.09 12.46
N ASP A 93 -12.33 -4.05 12.84
CA ASP A 93 -11.16 -3.79 13.70
C ASP A 93 -9.93 -3.41 12.86
N ILE A 94 -9.83 -4.00 11.67
CA ILE A 94 -8.70 -3.82 10.74
C ILE A 94 -9.23 -3.60 9.31
N VAL A 95 -8.57 -2.72 8.56
CA VAL A 95 -8.66 -2.59 7.10
C VAL A 95 -7.29 -2.84 6.48
N LEU A 96 -7.20 -3.75 5.51
CA LEU A 96 -5.99 -4.03 4.73
C LEU A 96 -6.24 -3.73 3.25
N LEU A 97 -5.56 -2.71 2.72
CA LEU A 97 -5.68 -2.29 1.33
C LEU A 97 -4.49 -2.80 0.52
N ASN A 98 -4.76 -3.37 -0.65
CA ASN A 98 -3.75 -3.68 -1.66
C ASN A 98 -3.90 -2.68 -2.80
N LEU A 99 -3.04 -1.66 -2.82
CA LEU A 99 -3.06 -0.57 -3.80
C LEU A 99 -1.75 -0.59 -4.60
N HIS A 100 -1.69 0.13 -5.72
CA HIS A 100 -0.44 0.26 -6.45
C HIS A 100 0.47 1.33 -5.83
N GLY A 101 -0.06 2.54 -5.62
CA GLY A 101 0.69 3.69 -5.12
C GLY A 101 1.10 4.70 -6.20
N ALA A 102 0.70 4.49 -7.46
CA ALA A 102 0.98 5.42 -8.57
C ALA A 102 -0.23 5.57 -9.52
N MET A 103 -1.43 5.48 -8.96
CA MET A 103 -2.64 5.70 -9.73
C MET A 103 -2.97 7.19 -9.80
N VAL A 104 -3.03 7.72 -11.01
CA VAL A 104 -3.54 9.07 -11.30
C VAL A 104 -4.85 8.91 -12.06
N ALA A 105 -5.86 9.65 -11.64
CA ALA A 105 -7.15 9.71 -12.31
C ALA A 105 -7.51 11.14 -12.69
N ASP A 106 -8.47 11.32 -13.60
CA ASP A 106 -8.89 12.65 -14.04
C ASP A 106 -9.43 13.50 -12.87
N GLY A 107 -8.63 14.45 -12.39
CA GLY A 107 -8.93 15.30 -11.22
C GLY A 107 -8.43 14.75 -9.88
N TYR A 108 -7.60 13.71 -9.89
CA TYR A 108 -6.99 13.08 -8.73
C TYR A 108 -5.52 12.76 -9.03
N ASP A 109 -4.60 13.60 -8.55
CA ASP A 109 -3.16 13.38 -8.69
C ASP A 109 -2.64 12.23 -7.79
N ASP A 110 -3.42 11.87 -6.77
CA ASP A 110 -3.08 10.84 -5.79
C ASP A 110 -4.37 10.10 -5.38
N CYS A 111 -4.61 8.94 -6.01
CA CYS A 111 -5.80 8.14 -5.78
C CYS A 111 -5.72 7.33 -4.49
N GLU A 112 -4.50 6.99 -4.05
CA GLU A 112 -4.23 6.23 -2.85
C GLU A 112 -4.49 7.07 -1.59
N THR A 113 -4.04 8.32 -1.56
CA THR A 113 -4.38 9.26 -0.47
C THR A 113 -5.89 9.51 -0.40
N ASP A 114 -6.59 9.72 -1.53
CA ASP A 114 -8.06 9.87 -1.53
C ASP A 114 -8.76 8.63 -0.95
N MET A 115 -8.32 7.42 -1.33
CA MET A 115 -8.84 6.17 -0.78
C MET A 115 -8.59 6.03 0.72
N ILE A 116 -7.34 6.19 1.18
CA ILE A 116 -6.96 6.02 2.58
C ILE A 116 -7.70 7.04 3.47
N ASN A 117 -7.80 8.29 3.04
CA ASN A 117 -8.55 9.33 3.74
C ASN A 117 -10.02 8.96 3.92
N ARG A 118 -10.68 8.48 2.86
CA ARG A 118 -12.09 8.09 2.90
C ARG A 118 -12.31 6.87 3.78
N VAL A 119 -11.42 5.89 3.71
CA VAL A 119 -11.46 4.73 4.61
C VAL A 119 -11.35 5.20 6.06
N ARG A 120 -10.33 6.01 6.40
CA ARG A 120 -10.16 6.56 7.76
C ARG A 120 -11.40 7.31 8.24
N ALA A 121 -12.00 8.14 7.39
CA ALA A 121 -13.21 8.88 7.72
C ALA A 121 -14.41 7.97 8.03
N LEU A 122 -14.49 6.78 7.43
CA LEU A 122 -15.57 5.81 7.68
C LEU A 122 -15.35 4.98 8.93
N VAL A 123 -14.12 4.51 9.16
CA VAL A 123 -13.81 3.56 10.23
C VAL A 123 -13.48 4.24 11.56
N GLY A 124 -13.05 5.50 11.53
CA GLY A 124 -12.63 6.25 12.71
C GLY A 124 -11.19 5.94 13.13
N PRO A 125 -10.70 6.54 14.24
CA PRO A 125 -9.30 6.47 14.64
C PRO A 125 -8.88 5.14 15.27
N GLU A 126 -9.83 4.33 15.77
CA GLU A 126 -9.51 3.09 16.51
C GLU A 126 -9.19 1.91 15.57
N THR A 127 -9.86 1.82 14.42
CA THR A 127 -9.61 0.77 13.43
C THR A 127 -8.21 0.91 12.84
N LYS A 128 -7.47 -0.19 12.73
CA LYS A 128 -6.13 -0.18 12.14
C LYS A 128 -6.17 -0.28 10.62
N ILE A 129 -5.44 0.60 9.93
CA ILE A 129 -5.37 0.64 8.48
C ILE A 129 -3.96 0.26 8.03
N GLY A 130 -3.85 -0.87 7.36
CA GLY A 130 -2.64 -1.30 6.65
C GLY A 130 -2.79 -1.09 5.15
N VAL A 131 -1.71 -0.63 4.51
CA VAL A 131 -1.65 -0.49 3.06
C VAL A 131 -0.40 -1.18 2.54
N GLU A 132 -0.58 -2.06 1.57
CA GLU A 132 0.51 -2.61 0.79
C GLU A 132 0.59 -1.87 -0.55
N LEU A 133 1.80 -1.49 -0.95
CA LEU A 133 2.07 -0.75 -2.17
C LEU A 133 3.15 -1.43 -3.03
N ASP A 134 3.06 -1.20 -4.33
CA ASP A 134 4.18 -1.41 -5.24
C ASP A 134 5.33 -0.46 -4.92
N LEU A 135 6.56 -0.83 -5.23
CA LEU A 135 7.71 0.06 -5.04
C LEU A 135 7.77 1.19 -6.06
N HIS A 136 7.07 1.10 -7.19
CA HIS A 136 6.82 2.20 -8.11
C HIS A 136 5.65 3.06 -7.61
N CYS A 137 5.70 3.46 -6.35
CA CYS A 137 4.71 4.32 -5.72
C CYS A 137 5.30 5.69 -5.36
N ASP A 138 4.41 6.66 -5.21
CA ASP A 138 4.70 7.96 -4.62
C ASP A 138 4.02 8.03 -3.24
N VAL A 139 4.81 8.05 -2.16
CA VAL A 139 4.29 8.02 -0.78
C VAL A 139 4.28 9.43 -0.20
N THR A 140 3.12 9.87 0.28
CA THR A 140 2.95 11.23 0.82
C THR A 140 2.88 11.25 2.34
N GLN A 141 3.17 12.42 2.92
CA GLN A 141 3.00 12.66 4.36
C GLN A 141 1.55 12.45 4.82
N GLU A 142 0.58 12.69 3.93
CA GLU A 142 -0.82 12.51 4.23
C GLU A 142 -1.17 11.02 4.36
N MET A 143 -0.66 10.15 3.47
CA MET A 143 -0.84 8.70 3.57
C MET A 143 -0.36 8.16 4.93
N ILE A 144 0.87 8.50 5.33
CA ILE A 144 1.44 8.01 6.61
C ILE A 144 0.82 8.66 7.85
N THR A 145 0.03 9.73 7.69
CA THR A 145 -0.75 10.31 8.80
C THR A 145 -2.07 9.57 9.01
N GLN A 146 -2.60 8.95 7.95
CA GLN A 146 -3.95 8.38 7.93
C GLN A 146 -3.95 6.85 8.03
N ALA A 147 -2.93 6.19 7.48
CA ALA A 147 -2.66 4.77 7.68
C ALA A 147 -1.88 4.53 8.98
N ASP A 148 -2.05 3.34 9.58
CA ASP A 148 -1.26 2.91 10.74
C ASP A 148 0.06 2.26 10.29
N ALA A 149 0.08 1.57 9.15
CA ALA A 149 1.31 1.08 8.53
C ALA A 149 1.18 1.02 7.00
N ILE A 150 2.28 1.32 6.31
CA ILE A 150 2.42 1.16 4.87
C ILE A 150 3.67 0.32 4.59
N VAL A 151 3.50 -0.82 3.93
CA VAL A 151 4.62 -1.69 3.54
C VAL A 151 4.72 -1.70 2.02
N ILE A 152 5.93 -1.51 1.51
CA ILE A 152 6.20 -1.41 0.09
C ILE A 152 6.99 -2.65 -0.35
N TYR A 153 6.81 -3.06 -1.60
CA TYR A 153 7.71 -4.04 -2.22
C TYR A 153 9.18 -3.61 -2.06
N LYS A 154 10.05 -4.60 -1.89
CA LYS A 154 11.49 -4.38 -1.77
C LYS A 154 12.23 -4.92 -3.00
N GLU A 155 11.58 -5.71 -3.85
CA GLU A 155 12.21 -6.33 -5.03
C GLU A 155 11.65 -5.81 -6.37
N TYR A 156 12.54 -5.48 -7.30
CA TYR A 156 12.25 -5.16 -8.69
C TYR A 156 13.12 -6.02 -9.63
N PRO A 157 12.57 -7.11 -10.20
CA PRO A 157 11.15 -7.45 -10.35
C PRO A 157 10.46 -7.88 -9.04
N HIS A 158 9.14 -7.67 -8.98
CA HIS A 158 8.28 -7.91 -7.81
C HIS A 158 8.12 -9.41 -7.51
N ILE A 159 9.07 -9.97 -6.77
CA ILE A 159 9.06 -11.38 -6.34
C ILE A 159 8.67 -11.56 -4.87
N ASP A 160 8.44 -10.46 -4.16
CA ASP A 160 8.28 -10.43 -2.71
C ASP A 160 6.89 -9.98 -2.24
N VAL A 161 5.92 -9.80 -3.14
CA VAL A 161 4.54 -9.36 -2.84
C VAL A 161 3.96 -10.07 -1.62
N VAL A 162 3.94 -11.41 -1.61
CA VAL A 162 3.39 -12.19 -0.49
C VAL A 162 4.18 -11.99 0.82
N ASN A 163 5.50 -11.79 0.73
CA ASN A 163 6.32 -11.54 1.91
C ASN A 163 5.96 -10.18 2.54
N ARG A 164 5.73 -9.16 1.71
CA ARG A 164 5.35 -7.81 2.15
C ARG A 164 3.93 -7.78 2.70
N ALA A 165 3.01 -8.55 2.12
CA ALA A 165 1.70 -8.79 2.70
C ALA A 165 1.80 -9.47 4.08
N ASP A 166 2.74 -10.41 4.27
CA ASP A 166 2.98 -11.04 5.58
C ASP A 166 3.48 -10.03 6.62
N ASP A 167 4.44 -9.20 6.23
CA ASP A 167 5.00 -8.13 7.06
C ASP A 167 3.89 -7.16 7.48
N LEU A 168 3.11 -6.64 6.51
CA LEU A 168 2.01 -5.71 6.78
C LEU A 168 0.95 -6.31 7.69
N PHE A 169 0.53 -7.55 7.42
CA PHE A 169 -0.47 -8.22 8.25
C PHE A 169 0.02 -8.34 9.68
N THR A 170 1.28 -8.73 9.88
CA THR A 170 1.89 -8.87 11.21
C THR A 170 1.90 -7.53 11.94
N LEU A 171 2.39 -6.46 11.30
CA LEU A 171 2.42 -5.13 11.89
C LEU A 171 1.04 -4.63 12.34
N ILE A 172 0.03 -4.81 11.50
CA ILE A 172 -1.32 -4.34 11.78
C ILE A 172 -2.04 -5.21 12.80
N ALA A 173 -1.84 -6.53 12.76
CA ALA A 173 -2.38 -7.44 13.76
C ALA A 173 -1.82 -7.13 15.16
N ASP A 174 -0.51 -6.95 15.27
CA ASP A 174 0.17 -6.63 16.53
C ASP A 174 -0.27 -5.26 17.05
N ALA A 175 -0.42 -4.26 16.17
CA ALA A 175 -0.95 -2.95 16.53
C ALA A 175 -2.43 -3.00 16.99
N ALA A 176 -3.27 -3.80 16.34
CA ALA A 176 -4.67 -3.98 16.71
C ALA A 176 -4.83 -4.71 18.06
N GLU A 177 -3.89 -5.58 18.40
CA GLU A 177 -3.82 -6.26 19.69
C GLU A 177 -3.11 -5.42 20.78
N GLY A 178 -2.63 -4.22 20.43
CA GLY A 178 -1.94 -3.31 21.35
C GLY A 178 -0.54 -3.76 21.74
N GLN A 179 0.09 -4.63 20.95
CA GLN A 179 1.44 -5.13 21.18
C GLN A 179 2.51 -4.17 20.68
N THR A 180 2.21 -3.41 19.62
CA THR A 180 3.10 -2.40 19.03
C THR A 180 2.34 -1.10 18.75
N GLN A 181 3.10 -0.01 18.56
CA GLN A 181 2.60 1.29 18.13
C GLN A 181 3.36 1.75 16.87
N PRO A 182 3.01 1.22 15.68
CA PRO A 182 3.66 1.63 14.43
C PRO A 182 3.70 3.14 14.26
N THR A 183 4.90 3.67 14.07
CA THR A 183 5.17 5.09 13.91
C THR A 183 6.03 5.30 12.68
N MET A 184 5.52 6.04 11.70
CA MET A 184 6.12 6.19 10.38
C MET A 184 6.82 7.53 10.19
N ALA A 185 7.90 7.54 9.41
CA ALA A 185 8.53 8.75 8.90
C ALA A 185 9.01 8.55 7.46
N LEU A 186 9.02 9.64 6.70
CA LEU A 186 9.49 9.68 5.33
C LEU A 186 10.78 10.50 5.23
N TYR A 187 11.63 10.14 4.27
CA TYR A 187 12.75 10.94 3.82
C TYR A 187 12.75 11.04 2.30
N ASP A 188 12.71 12.27 1.79
CA ASP A 188 12.76 12.56 0.36
C ASP A 188 14.20 12.46 -0.15
N CYS A 189 14.45 11.45 -0.99
CA CYS A 189 15.76 11.14 -1.53
C CYS A 189 16.20 12.11 -2.65
N LYS A 190 15.31 13.00 -3.12
CA LYS A 190 15.55 13.95 -4.22
C LYS A 190 15.98 13.26 -5.51
N MET A 191 15.43 12.08 -5.77
CA MET A 191 15.73 11.24 -6.94
C MET A 191 14.45 10.82 -7.65
N ILE A 192 14.55 10.57 -8.95
CA ILE A 192 13.51 9.95 -9.78
C ILE A 192 14.19 8.83 -10.54
N GLY A 193 13.65 7.61 -10.47
CA GLY A 193 14.23 6.48 -11.19
C GLY A 193 13.52 5.16 -10.96
N LEU A 194 14.00 4.15 -11.69
CA LEU A 194 13.67 2.76 -11.46
C LEU A 194 14.96 2.05 -11.06
N PHE A 195 14.95 1.38 -9.91
CA PHE A 195 16.18 0.82 -9.35
C PHE A 195 16.11 -0.71 -9.33
N ALA A 196 16.78 -1.36 -10.28
CA ALA A 196 16.80 -2.83 -10.37
C ALA A 196 17.51 -3.45 -9.16
N THR A 197 16.75 -4.15 -8.31
CA THR A 197 17.22 -4.68 -7.01
C THR A 197 18.06 -5.96 -7.06
N PRO A 198 18.11 -6.75 -8.16
CA PRO A 198 19.01 -7.90 -8.23
C PRO A 198 20.50 -7.55 -8.34
N PHE A 199 20.84 -6.29 -8.62
CA PHE A 199 22.20 -5.87 -8.94
C PHE A 199 22.70 -4.82 -7.96
N GLU A 200 24.01 -4.75 -7.75
CA GLU A 200 24.64 -3.69 -6.98
C GLU A 200 24.47 -2.31 -7.67
N PRO A 201 24.28 -1.22 -6.89
CA PRO A 201 24.29 -1.17 -5.43
C PRO A 201 22.95 -1.52 -4.75
N MET A 202 21.87 -1.71 -5.52
CA MET A 202 20.53 -1.87 -4.97
C MET A 202 20.34 -3.18 -4.23
N ARG A 203 21.04 -4.24 -4.64
CA ARG A 203 21.02 -5.52 -3.91
C ARG A 203 21.50 -5.33 -2.48
N GLY A 204 22.64 -4.68 -2.28
CA GLY A 204 23.16 -4.34 -0.96
C GLY A 204 22.17 -3.51 -0.13
N LEU A 205 21.50 -2.54 -0.74
CA LEU A 205 20.51 -1.71 -0.07
C LEU A 205 19.29 -2.52 0.41
N VAL A 206 18.78 -3.45 -0.40
CA VAL A 206 17.67 -4.32 0.01
C VAL A 206 18.10 -5.27 1.12
N ASP A 207 19.31 -5.83 1.03
CA ASP A 207 19.83 -6.71 2.07
C ASP A 207 20.03 -5.97 3.41
N GLU A 208 20.48 -4.71 3.35
CA GLU A 208 20.56 -3.82 4.51
C GLU A 208 19.18 -3.53 5.10
N MET A 209 18.20 -3.14 4.26
CA MET A 209 16.82 -2.94 4.69
C MET A 209 16.29 -4.15 5.46
N LEU A 210 16.45 -5.35 4.91
CA LEU A 210 15.99 -6.59 5.55
C LEU A 210 16.73 -6.90 6.86
N ALA A 211 18.01 -6.53 6.97
CA ALA A 211 18.79 -6.74 8.20
C ALA A 211 18.41 -5.76 9.33
N MET A 212 17.90 -4.58 9.00
CA MET A 212 17.43 -3.58 9.97
C MET A 212 16.11 -3.98 10.64
N GLU A 213 15.21 -4.65 9.89
CA GLU A 213 13.88 -5.00 10.38
C GLU A 213 13.95 -5.97 11.57
N GLY A 214 13.16 -5.70 12.61
CA GLY A 214 13.14 -6.47 13.86
C GLY A 214 14.29 -6.17 14.83
N GLN A 215 15.19 -5.24 14.50
CA GLN A 215 16.28 -4.81 15.38
C GLN A 215 15.99 -3.44 16.01
N ASP A 216 16.34 -3.29 17.28
CA ASP A 216 16.27 -2.03 18.02
C ASP A 216 14.91 -1.28 17.94
N GLY A 217 13.79 -1.98 17.75
CA GLY A 217 12.47 -1.35 17.61
C GLY A 217 12.16 -0.80 16.21
N ILE A 218 12.95 -1.14 15.19
CA ILE A 218 12.63 -0.95 13.78
C ILE A 218 11.66 -2.07 13.38
N LEU A 219 10.47 -1.69 12.96
CA LEU A 219 9.39 -2.60 12.59
C LEU A 219 9.41 -2.94 11.10
N SER A 220 9.61 -1.94 10.25
CA SER A 220 9.80 -2.13 8.81
C SER A 220 10.52 -0.93 8.20
N VAL A 221 11.26 -1.16 7.11
CA VAL A 221 11.79 -0.10 6.25
C VAL A 221 11.46 -0.39 4.79
N SER A 222 11.39 0.63 3.96
CA SER A 222 11.01 0.52 2.56
C SER A 222 11.59 1.67 1.75
N LEU A 223 11.80 1.44 0.44
CA LEU A 223 12.18 2.47 -0.51
C LEU A 223 11.13 2.53 -1.62
N ALA A 224 10.34 3.60 -1.64
CA ALA A 224 9.53 3.95 -2.79
C ALA A 224 10.45 4.49 -3.89
N HIS A 225 10.43 3.88 -5.06
CA HIS A 225 11.23 4.30 -6.21
C HIS A 225 10.68 5.55 -6.89
N CYS A 226 9.41 5.91 -6.67
CA CYS A 226 8.56 6.73 -7.53
C CYS A 226 8.12 6.02 -8.81
N PHE A 227 7.19 6.65 -9.53
CA PHE A 227 6.93 6.33 -10.93
C PHE A 227 7.41 7.47 -11.84
N PRO A 228 8.53 7.30 -12.58
CA PRO A 228 9.14 8.39 -13.37
C PRO A 228 8.30 8.96 -14.51
N TRP A 229 7.19 8.31 -14.85
CA TRP A 229 6.26 8.78 -15.89
C TRP A 229 4.98 9.39 -15.32
N SER A 230 4.99 9.82 -14.05
CA SER A 230 3.92 10.57 -13.42
C SER A 230 4.30 12.05 -13.22
N ASP A 231 3.53 12.96 -13.82
CA ASP A 231 3.65 14.41 -13.62
C ASP A 231 2.76 14.87 -12.46
N VAL A 232 3.15 14.47 -11.24
CA VAL A 232 2.42 14.78 -10.01
C VAL A 232 3.34 15.42 -8.96
N PRO A 233 2.83 16.26 -8.05
CA PRO A 233 3.66 16.96 -7.06
C PRO A 233 4.44 16.04 -6.11
N SER A 234 3.93 14.83 -5.87
CA SER A 234 4.52 13.82 -4.99
C SER A 234 5.61 12.97 -5.66
N CYS A 235 5.82 13.10 -6.97
CA CYS A 235 6.75 12.25 -7.71
C CYS A 235 8.18 12.39 -7.16
N GLY A 236 8.71 11.31 -6.60
CA GLY A 236 10.07 11.26 -6.06
C GLY A 236 10.34 10.06 -5.18
N ALA A 237 11.54 9.50 -5.30
CA ALA A 237 11.98 8.38 -4.49
C ALA A 237 12.00 8.79 -3.02
N THR A 238 11.42 7.94 -2.17
CA THR A 238 11.20 8.25 -0.75
C THR A 238 11.52 7.02 0.09
N ALA A 239 12.40 7.19 1.07
CA ALA A 239 12.63 6.18 2.10
C ALA A 239 11.54 6.28 3.17
N LEU A 240 10.99 5.15 3.58
CA LEU A 240 9.99 5.00 4.64
C LEU A 240 10.54 4.12 5.75
N ALA A 241 10.43 4.57 6.98
CA ALA A 241 10.74 3.77 8.16
C ALA A 241 9.54 3.71 9.11
N ILE A 242 9.32 2.53 9.68
CA ILE A 242 8.31 2.25 10.70
C ILE A 242 9.05 1.77 11.96
N THR A 243 8.75 2.39 13.09
CA THR A 243 9.28 2.01 14.41
C THR A 243 8.16 1.75 15.40
N ASP A 244 8.50 1.13 16.52
CA ASP A 244 7.58 0.93 17.64
C ASP A 244 7.58 2.16 18.58
N GLY A 245 6.67 3.09 18.33
CA GLY A 245 6.39 4.23 19.20
C GLY A 245 7.49 5.31 19.28
N ASP A 246 8.44 5.36 18.33
CA ASP A 246 9.56 6.31 18.35
C ASP A 246 9.66 7.16 17.05
N PRO A 247 8.96 8.32 16.99
CA PRO A 247 9.00 9.19 15.81
C PRO A 247 10.38 9.72 15.46
N ALA A 248 11.22 9.98 16.47
CA ALA A 248 12.57 10.51 16.26
C ALA A 248 13.46 9.45 15.62
N LYS A 249 13.34 8.21 16.08
CA LYS A 249 14.02 7.06 15.47
C LYS A 249 13.52 6.77 14.06
N ALA A 250 12.21 6.79 13.83
CA ALA A 250 11.66 6.62 12.48
C ALA A 250 12.27 7.63 11.49
N ALA A 251 12.33 8.91 11.88
CA ALA A 251 12.94 9.94 11.04
C ALA A 251 14.43 9.74 10.81
N ALA A 252 15.18 9.30 11.83
CA ALA A 252 16.61 9.01 11.71
C ALA A 252 16.88 7.82 10.76
N VAL A 253 16.11 6.74 10.89
CA VAL A 253 16.23 5.53 10.07
C VAL A 253 15.85 5.82 8.62
N ALA A 254 14.76 6.55 8.37
CA ALA A 254 14.39 6.95 7.01
C ALA A 254 15.49 7.82 6.36
N ALA A 255 16.10 8.73 7.13
CA ALA A 255 17.20 9.56 6.64
C ALA A 255 18.49 8.78 6.40
N GLU A 256 18.80 7.78 7.23
CA GLU A 256 19.94 6.87 7.04
C GLU A 256 19.80 6.09 5.73
N LEU A 257 18.60 5.57 5.45
CA LEU A 257 18.33 4.81 4.22
C LEU A 257 18.33 5.68 2.96
N GLY A 258 17.89 6.93 3.06
CA GLY A 258 17.67 7.82 1.91
C GLY A 258 18.86 8.69 1.48
N GLN A 259 19.99 8.67 2.22
CA GLN A 259 21.20 9.49 1.95
C GLN A 259 22.23 8.78 1.08
#